data_AF-A0A3D5A312-F1
#
_entry.id   AF-A0A3D5A312-F1
#
_cell.length_a   1.000
_cell.length_b   1.000
_cell.length_c   1.000
_cell.angle_alpha   90.00
_cell.angle_beta   90.00
_cell.angle_gamma   90.00
#
_symmetry.space_group_name_H-M   'P 1'
#
loop_
_entity.id
_entity.type
_entity.pdbx_description
1 polymer ?
#
loop_
_entity_poly.entity_id
_entity_poly.type
_entity_poly.pdbx_seq_one_letter_code
_entity_poly.pdbx_strand_id
1 'polypeptide(L)'
;MDPGIGPRYQHGTKYQRGSMPTAPPMLGVVPPFKRYEDPLSYVELPAPEKTGGPGLWQAIADRRSRRVFAEEPIGLEQLSQLIWATTGATGGDAEHPLRACASAGALYPNETYLFINSITGVPAGIYHYEVLNHRLAMLSEGDFSRDVAMACLGQRYCATACVVFAWGAVFGRCAQKYSDRALRYVYLDAGHMGAQLQLAAEALGLGSVNIGAFFDDEVNHLLGLDGNAETIVYLTAVGTLKGL
;
A
#
# COMPACT_ATOMS: atom_id res chain seq x y z
N MET A 1 -1.13 -25.89 2.57
CA MET A 1 -2.35 -25.11 2.87
C MET A 1 -3.43 -26.07 3.36
N ASP A 2 -4.19 -25.72 4.40
CA ASP A 2 -5.34 -26.51 4.87
C ASP A 2 -6.51 -26.38 3.88
N PRO A 3 -6.95 -27.47 3.22
CA PRO A 3 -8.05 -27.42 2.29
C PRO A 3 -9.36 -27.02 3.00
N GLY A 4 -10.12 -26.10 2.40
CA GLY A 4 -11.46 -25.74 2.88
C GLY A 4 -11.56 -24.47 3.73
N ILE A 5 -10.43 -23.82 4.09
CA ILE A 5 -10.46 -22.51 4.77
C ILE A 5 -11.25 -21.48 3.95
N GLY A 6 -10.96 -21.34 2.66
CA GLY A 6 -11.60 -20.36 1.78
C GLY A 6 -13.13 -20.48 1.75
N PRO A 7 -13.70 -21.68 1.46
CA PRO A 7 -15.14 -21.90 1.54
C PRO A 7 -15.73 -21.63 2.93
N ARG A 8 -15.11 -22.13 4.03
CA ARG A 8 -15.61 -21.87 5.39
C ARG A 8 -15.69 -20.38 5.68
N TYR A 9 -14.63 -19.63 5.38
CA TYR A 9 -14.59 -18.19 5.51
C TYR A 9 -15.66 -17.50 4.65
N GLN A 10 -15.75 -17.88 3.37
CA GLN A 10 -16.71 -17.29 2.44
C GLN A 10 -18.16 -17.54 2.85
N HIS A 11 -18.46 -18.68 3.46
CA HIS A 11 -19.80 -18.99 3.99
C HIS A 11 -20.06 -18.32 5.33
N GLY A 12 -19.11 -18.39 6.28
CA GLY A 12 -19.26 -17.85 7.63
C GLY A 12 -19.39 -16.34 7.70
N THR A 13 -18.84 -15.61 6.71
CA THR A 13 -18.88 -14.14 6.70
C THR A 13 -20.00 -13.56 5.83
N LYS A 14 -20.97 -14.33 5.34
CA LYS A 14 -22.12 -13.81 4.55
C LYS A 14 -23.14 -13.12 5.45
N TYR A 15 -23.78 -12.07 4.94
CA TYR A 15 -24.98 -11.54 5.56
C TYR A 15 -26.18 -12.43 5.29
N GLN A 16 -27.01 -12.62 6.32
CA GLN A 16 -28.27 -13.32 6.24
C GLN A 16 -29.38 -12.40 6.76
N ARG A 17 -30.46 -12.28 5.97
CA ARG A 17 -31.62 -11.50 6.37
C ARG A 17 -32.17 -12.05 7.69
N GLY A 18 -32.37 -11.19 8.68
CA GLY A 18 -32.86 -11.58 10.02
C GLY A 18 -31.78 -12.02 11.01
N SER A 19 -30.51 -12.12 10.60
CA SER A 19 -29.38 -12.49 11.47
C SER A 19 -28.20 -11.53 11.31
N MET A 20 -28.48 -10.26 11.02
CA MET A 20 -27.47 -9.21 10.96
C MET A 20 -26.96 -8.88 12.37
N PRO A 21 -25.64 -8.65 12.55
CA PRO A 21 -25.14 -8.09 13.79
C PRO A 21 -25.84 -6.77 14.09
N THR A 22 -26.39 -6.63 15.29
CA THR A 22 -27.13 -5.43 15.73
C THR A 22 -26.24 -4.39 16.40
N ALA A 23 -25.01 -4.75 16.75
CA ALA A 23 -24.02 -3.87 17.33
C ALA A 23 -22.61 -4.21 16.80
N PRO A 24 -21.72 -3.21 16.66
CA PRO A 24 -20.32 -3.46 16.36
C PRO A 24 -19.63 -4.22 17.51
N PRO A 25 -18.60 -5.03 17.22
CA PRO A 25 -17.84 -5.71 18.25
C PRO A 25 -17.11 -4.72 19.17
N MET A 26 -17.02 -5.05 20.46
CA MET A 26 -16.36 -4.23 21.48
C MET A 26 -14.82 -4.39 21.42
N LEU A 27 -14.20 -3.95 20.31
CA LEU A 27 -12.75 -4.10 20.07
C LEU A 27 -11.92 -2.85 20.44
N GLY A 28 -12.54 -1.82 21.02
CA GLY A 28 -11.89 -0.53 21.24
C GLY A 28 -11.70 0.24 19.91
N VAL A 29 -11.37 1.54 20.01
CA VAL A 29 -11.14 2.37 18.83
C VAL A 29 -9.68 2.22 18.40
N VAL A 30 -9.46 1.67 17.21
CA VAL A 30 -8.13 1.64 16.59
C VAL A 30 -8.01 2.83 15.64
N PRO A 31 -7.05 3.76 15.85
CA PRO A 31 -6.88 4.94 15.00
C PRO A 31 -6.66 4.55 13.53
N PRO A 32 -7.20 5.31 12.55
CA PRO A 32 -7.11 4.96 11.14
C PRO A 32 -5.74 5.22 10.51
N PHE A 33 -4.77 5.70 11.30
CA PHE A 33 -3.40 5.98 10.89
C PHE A 33 -2.42 5.51 11.96
N LYS A 34 -1.19 5.25 11.55
CA LYS A 34 -0.06 4.87 12.40
C LYS A 34 1.02 5.94 12.32
N ARG A 35 1.81 6.06 13.38
CA ARG A 35 3.04 6.84 13.44
C ARG A 35 4.08 6.01 14.15
N TYR A 36 5.32 6.08 13.69
CA TYR A 36 6.47 5.52 14.41
C TYR A 36 7.03 6.59 15.35
N GLU A 37 7.27 6.24 16.61
CA GLU A 37 7.73 7.17 17.64
C GLU A 37 9.19 7.58 17.41
N ASP A 38 10.04 6.63 17.04
CA ASP A 38 11.49 6.81 16.89
C ASP A 38 11.99 6.40 15.48
N PRO A 39 11.56 7.07 14.39
CA PRO A 39 12.15 6.81 13.08
C PRO A 39 13.57 7.39 12.99
N LEU A 40 14.41 6.80 12.13
CA LEU A 40 15.79 7.23 11.93
C LEU A 40 15.87 8.66 11.37
N SER A 41 14.95 9.03 10.48
CA SER A 41 14.85 10.34 9.87
C SER A 41 13.47 10.54 9.23
N TYR A 42 13.18 11.76 8.78
CA TYR A 42 12.00 12.08 7.98
C TYR A 42 12.40 12.60 6.59
N VAL A 43 11.57 12.29 5.60
CA VAL A 43 11.61 12.91 4.27
C VAL A 43 10.27 13.60 4.03
N GLU A 44 10.30 14.93 3.97
CA GLU A 44 9.12 15.75 3.65
C GLU A 44 8.75 15.56 2.18
N LEU A 45 7.48 15.29 1.90
CA LEU A 45 7.01 15.11 0.52
C LEU A 45 6.43 16.43 -0.01
N PRO A 46 6.77 16.81 -1.26
CA PRO A 46 6.17 17.98 -1.88
C PRO A 46 4.66 17.77 -2.05
N ALA A 47 3.88 18.85 -2.00
CA ALA A 47 2.45 18.78 -2.19
C ALA A 47 2.10 18.15 -3.56
N PRO A 48 1.06 17.29 -3.62
CA PRO A 48 0.66 16.64 -4.86
C PRO A 48 0.05 17.64 -5.84
N GLU A 49 0.35 17.46 -7.12
CA GLU A 49 -0.33 18.18 -8.20
C GLU A 49 -1.71 17.54 -8.45
N LYS A 50 -2.75 18.36 -8.42
CA LYS A 50 -4.16 17.90 -8.52
C LYS A 50 -4.76 18.17 -9.89
N THR A 51 -4.00 18.82 -10.77
CA THR A 51 -4.44 19.24 -12.10
C THR A 51 -3.42 18.82 -13.17
N GLY A 52 -3.86 18.66 -14.42
CA GLY A 52 -3.01 18.16 -15.49
C GLY A 52 -2.88 16.63 -15.53
N GLY A 53 -1.89 16.13 -16.28
CA GLY A 53 -1.74 14.70 -16.60
C GLY A 53 -2.66 14.22 -17.74
N PRO A 54 -2.50 12.96 -18.20
CA PRO A 54 -3.39 12.38 -19.20
C PRO A 54 -4.80 12.18 -18.63
N GLY A 55 -5.80 12.19 -19.51
CA GLY A 55 -7.18 11.91 -19.10
C GLY A 55 -7.33 10.50 -18.54
N LEU A 56 -8.24 10.31 -17.58
CA LEU A 56 -8.49 9.02 -16.93
C LEU A 56 -8.68 7.86 -17.92
N TRP A 57 -9.45 8.10 -18.99
CA TRP A 57 -9.72 7.08 -20.02
C TRP A 57 -8.46 6.65 -20.76
N GLN A 58 -7.53 7.57 -20.99
CA GLN A 58 -6.25 7.27 -21.61
C GLN A 58 -5.38 6.45 -20.66
N ALA A 59 -5.24 6.86 -19.39
CA ALA A 59 -4.49 6.10 -18.41
C ALA A 59 -5.01 4.66 -18.26
N ILE A 60 -6.34 4.46 -18.26
CA ILE A 60 -6.95 3.13 -18.23
C ILE A 60 -6.60 2.31 -19.49
N ALA A 61 -6.68 2.93 -20.67
CA ALA A 61 -6.41 2.25 -21.94
C ALA A 61 -4.94 1.82 -22.07
N ASP A 62 -4.02 2.69 -21.62
CA ASP A 62 -2.58 2.52 -21.79
C ASP A 62 -1.95 1.65 -20.71
N ARG A 63 -2.52 1.62 -19.50
CA ARG A 63 -1.98 0.88 -18.34
C ARG A 63 -1.66 -0.57 -18.68
N ARG A 64 -0.42 -0.99 -18.44
CA ARG A 64 0.04 -2.39 -18.54
C ARG A 64 0.89 -2.76 -17.34
N SER A 65 0.95 -4.05 -17.02
CA SER A 65 1.91 -4.55 -16.03
C SER A 65 3.29 -4.63 -16.69
N ARG A 66 4.19 -3.75 -16.29
CA ARG A 66 5.54 -3.64 -16.84
C ARG A 66 6.54 -4.10 -15.78
N ARG A 67 7.44 -5.02 -16.18
CA ARG A 67 8.36 -5.74 -15.28
C ARG A 67 9.83 -5.55 -15.65
N VAL A 68 10.10 -4.65 -16.59
CA VAL A 68 11.45 -4.28 -17.03
C VAL A 68 11.57 -2.79 -16.81
N PHE A 69 12.41 -2.43 -15.85
CA PHE A 69 12.65 -1.05 -15.46
C PHE A 69 14.04 -0.61 -15.94
N ALA A 70 14.18 0.69 -16.16
CA ALA A 70 15.44 1.34 -16.44
C ALA A 70 16.18 1.67 -15.12
N GLU A 71 17.44 2.08 -15.20
CA GLU A 71 18.25 2.40 -14.01
C GLU A 71 17.99 3.82 -13.49
N GLU A 72 17.39 4.68 -14.32
CA GLU A 72 17.10 6.07 -13.99
C GLU A 72 16.15 6.17 -12.78
N PRO A 73 16.53 6.95 -11.74
CA PRO A 73 15.68 7.17 -10.58
C PRO A 73 14.42 7.95 -10.95
N ILE A 74 13.35 7.78 -10.17
CA ILE A 74 12.23 8.73 -10.20
C ILE A 74 12.49 9.89 -9.23
N GLY A 75 11.91 11.06 -9.54
CA GLY A 75 12.00 12.25 -8.69
C GLY A 75 11.14 12.16 -7.42
N LEU A 76 11.45 13.01 -6.44
CA LEU A 76 10.70 13.09 -5.18
C LEU A 76 9.24 13.52 -5.41
N GLU A 77 9.00 14.39 -6.39
CA GLU A 77 7.66 14.83 -6.81
C GLU A 77 6.84 13.67 -7.36
N GLN A 78 7.45 12.81 -8.18
CA GLN A 78 6.78 11.62 -8.72
C GLN A 78 6.46 10.63 -7.60
N LEU A 79 7.40 10.39 -6.67
CA LEU A 79 7.15 9.54 -5.51
C LEU A 79 6.00 10.07 -4.65
N SER A 80 6.00 11.38 -4.34
CA SER A 80 4.92 12.03 -3.60
C SER A 80 3.58 11.86 -4.29
N GLN A 81 3.52 12.09 -5.60
CA GLN A 81 2.31 11.95 -6.40
C GLN A 81 1.76 10.51 -6.36
N LEU A 82 2.62 9.50 -6.47
CA LEU A 82 2.25 8.09 -6.37
C LEU A 82 1.67 7.74 -4.98
N ILE A 83 2.33 8.20 -3.91
CA ILE A 83 1.85 7.99 -2.54
C ILE A 83 0.50 8.68 -2.32
N TRP A 84 0.37 9.93 -2.75
CA TRP A 84 -0.87 10.68 -2.61
C TRP A 84 -2.03 10.00 -3.34
N ALA A 85 -1.82 9.54 -4.58
CA ALA A 85 -2.86 8.87 -5.37
C ALA A 85 -3.37 7.56 -4.72
N THR A 86 -2.56 6.92 -3.87
CA THR A 86 -2.96 5.68 -3.19
C THR A 86 -3.59 5.92 -1.82
N THR A 87 -3.08 6.86 -1.03
CA THR A 87 -3.51 7.01 0.37
C THR A 87 -3.43 8.44 0.91
N GLY A 88 -3.06 9.42 0.09
CA GLY A 88 -2.98 10.82 0.51
C GLY A 88 -4.34 11.40 0.89
N ALA A 89 -4.33 12.40 1.76
CA ALA A 89 -5.54 13.09 2.18
C ALA A 89 -6.16 13.88 1.01
N THR A 90 -7.48 13.77 0.84
CA THR A 90 -8.26 14.46 -0.20
C THR A 90 -9.37 15.34 0.37
N GLY A 91 -9.64 15.23 1.68
CA GLY A 91 -10.64 16.01 2.40
C GLY A 91 -10.81 15.49 3.84
N GLY A 92 -11.93 15.83 4.47
CA GLY A 92 -12.19 15.49 5.88
C GLY A 92 -11.52 16.46 6.86
N ASP A 93 -11.42 16.04 8.12
CA ASP A 93 -10.73 16.76 9.19
C ASP A 93 -9.52 15.97 9.72
N ALA A 94 -8.79 16.52 10.69
CA ALA A 94 -7.57 15.91 11.23
C ALA A 94 -7.83 14.57 11.97
N GLU A 95 -9.03 14.36 12.50
CA GLU A 95 -9.41 13.13 13.18
C GLU A 95 -9.93 12.09 12.18
N HIS A 96 -10.62 12.54 11.13
CA HIS A 96 -11.29 11.71 10.14
C HIS A 96 -10.92 12.13 8.69
N PRO A 97 -9.65 12.00 8.28
CA PRO A 97 -9.24 12.39 6.93
C PRO A 97 -9.84 11.44 5.90
N LEU A 98 -10.39 12.01 4.83
CA LEU A 98 -10.72 11.26 3.62
C LEU A 98 -9.45 11.05 2.79
N ARG A 99 -9.32 9.86 2.18
CA ARG A 99 -8.15 9.49 1.38
C ARG A 99 -8.48 9.31 -0.09
N ALA A 100 -7.44 9.33 -0.91
CA ALA A 100 -7.57 9.10 -2.35
C ALA A 100 -8.21 7.75 -2.69
N CYS A 101 -7.86 6.67 -1.98
CA CYS A 101 -8.54 5.38 -2.11
C CYS A 101 -9.79 5.29 -1.24
N ALA A 102 -10.84 4.72 -1.81
CA ALA A 102 -12.02 4.30 -1.07
C ALA A 102 -11.66 3.18 -0.08
N SER A 103 -12.26 3.25 1.12
CA SER A 103 -12.12 2.23 2.16
C SER A 103 -13.47 1.91 2.77
N ALA A 104 -13.71 0.63 3.06
CA ALA A 104 -14.96 0.19 3.67
C ALA A 104 -15.22 0.90 5.01
N GLY A 105 -16.24 1.76 5.03
CA GLY A 105 -16.61 2.52 6.23
C GLY A 105 -15.61 3.60 6.63
N ALA A 106 -14.72 4.03 5.73
CA ALA A 106 -13.66 5.01 6.00
C ALA A 106 -12.73 4.61 7.16
N LEU A 107 -12.44 3.31 7.28
CA LEU A 107 -11.62 2.75 8.37
C LEU A 107 -10.13 2.66 8.04
N TYR A 108 -9.78 2.70 6.76
CA TYR A 108 -8.41 2.72 6.23
C TYR A 108 -7.48 1.68 6.90
N PRO A 109 -7.77 0.38 6.75
CA PRO A 109 -7.02 -0.67 7.43
C PRO A 109 -5.58 -0.82 6.93
N ASN A 110 -5.27 -0.32 5.72
CA ASN A 110 -3.97 -0.51 5.10
C ASN A 110 -3.01 0.65 5.39
N GLU A 111 -1.85 0.32 5.96
CA GLU A 111 -0.67 1.17 6.08
C GLU A 111 0.20 1.03 4.83
N THR A 112 0.87 2.12 4.43
CA THR A 112 1.76 2.14 3.26
C THR A 112 3.20 2.15 3.72
N TYR A 113 3.93 1.12 3.34
CA TYR A 113 5.37 0.99 3.49
C TYR A 113 6.03 1.03 2.11
N LEU A 114 7.29 1.47 2.07
CA LEU A 114 8.07 1.59 0.85
C LEU A 114 9.43 0.94 1.05
N PHE A 115 9.81 0.05 0.13
CA PHE A 115 11.21 -0.31 -0.09
C PHE A 115 11.74 0.61 -1.17
N ILE A 116 12.50 1.62 -0.77
CA ILE A 116 13.10 2.61 -1.67
C ILE A 116 14.46 2.10 -2.14
N ASN A 117 14.61 1.91 -3.45
CA ASN A 117 15.87 1.50 -4.07
C ASN A 117 16.58 2.70 -4.74
N SER A 118 15.83 3.52 -5.51
CA SER A 118 16.41 4.59 -6.34
C SER A 118 15.44 5.75 -6.54
N ILE A 119 15.54 6.76 -5.68
CA ILE A 119 14.75 8.00 -5.70
C ILE A 119 15.71 9.18 -5.56
N THR A 120 15.60 10.19 -6.41
CA THR A 120 16.51 11.35 -6.36
C THR A 120 16.40 12.07 -5.02
N GLY A 121 17.52 12.18 -4.30
CA GLY A 121 17.60 12.89 -3.02
C GLY A 121 17.05 12.15 -1.81
N VAL A 122 16.65 10.87 -1.96
CA VAL A 122 16.16 10.04 -0.86
C VAL A 122 17.06 8.80 -0.72
N PRO A 123 17.65 8.55 0.47
CA PRO A 123 18.45 7.34 0.70
C PRO A 123 17.67 6.05 0.43
N ALA A 124 18.38 4.98 0.06
CA ALA A 124 17.78 3.66 -0.01
C ALA A 124 17.40 3.16 1.40
N GLY A 125 16.27 2.49 1.52
CA GLY A 125 15.80 2.01 2.81
C GLY A 125 14.35 1.58 2.84
N ILE A 126 13.88 1.28 4.05
CA ILE A 126 12.49 0.96 4.36
C ILE A 126 11.86 2.18 5.03
N TYR A 127 10.71 2.59 4.51
CA TYR A 127 9.98 3.77 4.97
C TYR A 127 8.52 3.43 5.26
N HIS A 128 7.93 4.17 6.18
CA HIS A 128 6.49 4.22 6.43
C HIS A 128 5.94 5.60 6.05
N TYR A 129 4.76 5.64 5.43
CA TYR A 129 4.11 6.89 5.07
C TYR A 129 3.24 7.43 6.22
N GLU A 130 3.60 8.59 6.75
CA GLU A 130 2.77 9.32 7.72
C GLU A 130 1.70 10.15 7.01
N VAL A 131 0.45 9.68 7.08
CA VAL A 131 -0.69 10.27 6.36
C VAL A 131 -0.96 11.73 6.74
N LEU A 132 -0.95 12.06 8.03
CA LEU A 132 -1.35 13.38 8.52
C LEU A 132 -0.34 14.48 8.16
N ASN A 133 0.94 14.14 8.19
CA ASN A 133 2.03 15.09 7.93
C ASN A 133 2.50 15.07 6.47
N HIS A 134 1.99 14.14 5.65
CA HIS A 134 2.43 13.92 4.27
C HIS A 134 3.95 13.82 4.13
N ARG A 135 4.53 12.84 4.84
CA ARG A 135 5.98 12.61 4.87
C ARG A 135 6.31 11.13 5.03
N LEU A 136 7.56 10.78 4.79
CA LEU A 136 8.07 9.43 5.02
C LEU A 136 8.88 9.39 6.31
N ALA A 137 8.59 8.42 7.16
CA ALA A 137 9.39 8.06 8.32
C ALA A 137 10.35 6.92 7.92
N MET A 138 11.65 7.14 8.00
CA MET A 138 12.65 6.11 7.71
C MET A 138 12.72 5.12 8.87
N LEU A 139 12.46 3.84 8.58
CA LEU A 139 12.49 2.76 9.56
C LEU A 139 13.83 2.03 9.56
N SER A 140 14.44 1.89 8.39
CA SER A 140 15.75 1.25 8.22
C SER A 140 16.46 1.84 7.02
N GLU A 141 17.72 2.23 7.19
CA GLU A 141 18.58 2.70 6.11
C GLU A 141 19.36 1.52 5.52
N GLY A 142 19.46 1.44 4.19
CA GLY A 142 20.22 0.39 3.52
C GLY A 142 19.57 -0.09 2.22
N ASP A 143 20.31 -0.89 1.46
CA ASP A 143 19.81 -1.53 0.24
C ASP A 143 19.12 -2.86 0.59
N PHE A 144 17.78 -2.85 0.52
CA PHE A 144 16.92 -4.03 0.74
C PHE A 144 16.37 -4.61 -0.57
N SER A 145 16.87 -4.15 -1.73
CA SER A 145 16.34 -4.49 -3.06
C SER A 145 16.35 -5.99 -3.32
N ARG A 146 17.42 -6.68 -2.90
CA ARG A 146 17.56 -8.14 -3.01
C ARG A 146 16.63 -8.85 -2.04
N ASP A 147 16.51 -8.37 -0.82
CA ASP A 147 15.71 -9.01 0.22
C ASP A 147 14.23 -9.01 -0.17
N VAL A 148 13.70 -7.85 -0.58
CA VAL A 148 12.30 -7.76 -1.04
C VAL A 148 12.05 -8.60 -2.30
N ALA A 149 13.04 -8.72 -3.20
CA ALA A 149 12.90 -9.58 -4.38
C ALA A 149 12.84 -11.07 -4.01
N MET A 150 13.67 -11.51 -3.05
CA MET A 150 13.64 -12.89 -2.56
C MET A 150 12.34 -13.20 -1.84
N ALA A 151 11.89 -12.31 -0.95
CA ALA A 151 10.62 -12.42 -0.26
C ALA A 151 9.43 -12.45 -1.24
N CYS A 152 9.54 -11.76 -2.38
CA CYS A 152 8.59 -11.83 -3.49
C CYS A 152 8.82 -13.04 -4.41
N LEU A 153 9.17 -14.22 -3.89
CA LEU A 153 9.40 -15.45 -4.68
C LEU A 153 10.48 -15.30 -5.78
N GLY A 154 11.53 -14.52 -5.51
CA GLY A 154 12.63 -14.29 -6.46
C GLY A 154 12.24 -13.41 -7.65
N GLN A 155 11.17 -12.62 -7.54
CA GLN A 155 10.74 -11.70 -8.60
C GLN A 155 11.72 -10.53 -8.74
N ARG A 156 12.73 -10.71 -9.60
CA ARG A 156 13.89 -9.80 -9.79
C ARG A 156 13.53 -8.34 -10.06
N TYR A 157 12.36 -8.08 -10.64
CA TYR A 157 11.92 -6.73 -10.92
C TYR A 157 11.65 -5.90 -9.66
N CYS A 158 11.47 -6.52 -8.49
CA CYS A 158 11.45 -5.81 -7.21
C CYS A 158 12.82 -5.18 -6.89
N ALA A 159 13.92 -5.86 -7.25
CA ALA A 159 15.26 -5.36 -7.02
C ALA A 159 15.67 -4.24 -7.99
N THR A 160 15.09 -4.24 -9.21
CA THR A 160 15.38 -3.23 -10.24
C THR A 160 14.35 -2.11 -10.31
N ALA A 161 13.28 -2.17 -9.52
CA ALA A 161 12.31 -1.09 -9.41
C ALA A 161 12.95 0.11 -8.70
N CYS A 162 12.45 1.31 -8.95
CA CYS A 162 12.85 2.48 -8.17
C CYS A 162 12.32 2.39 -6.73
N VAL A 163 11.11 1.84 -6.58
CA VAL A 163 10.44 1.65 -5.29
C VAL A 163 9.46 0.47 -5.34
N VAL A 164 9.35 -0.27 -4.25
CA VAL A 164 8.28 -1.25 -4.03
C VAL A 164 7.35 -0.75 -2.93
N PHE A 165 6.10 -0.48 -3.29
CA PHE A 165 5.03 -0.21 -2.35
C PHE A 165 4.57 -1.52 -1.71
N ALA A 166 4.37 -1.50 -0.40
CA ALA A 166 3.92 -2.64 0.39
C ALA A 166 2.82 -2.19 1.34
N TRP A 167 1.68 -2.90 1.33
CA TRP A 167 0.52 -2.54 2.14
C TRP A 167 0.30 -3.55 3.27
N GLY A 168 0.54 -3.09 4.49
CA GLY A 168 0.27 -3.83 5.73
C GLY A 168 -1.16 -3.58 6.21
N ALA A 169 -1.89 -4.62 6.56
CA ALA A 169 -3.27 -4.53 7.02
C ALA A 169 -3.33 -4.61 8.55
N VAL A 170 -3.73 -3.50 9.19
CA VAL A 170 -4.07 -3.46 10.62
C VAL A 170 -5.51 -3.96 10.79
N PHE A 171 -5.68 -5.27 11.03
CA PHE A 171 -7.00 -5.90 10.99
C PHE A 171 -7.99 -5.31 12.00
N GLY A 172 -7.51 -4.91 13.17
CA GLY A 172 -8.32 -4.30 14.23
C GLY A 172 -9.15 -3.10 13.76
N ARG A 173 -8.62 -2.29 12.83
CA ARG A 173 -9.31 -1.10 12.29
C ARG A 173 -10.60 -1.43 11.56
N CYS A 174 -10.63 -2.56 10.87
CA CYS A 174 -11.79 -2.99 10.11
C CYS A 174 -12.66 -3.94 10.94
N ALA A 175 -12.03 -4.78 11.76
CA ALA A 175 -12.70 -5.73 12.65
C ALA A 175 -13.59 -5.03 13.69
N GLN A 176 -13.21 -3.85 14.19
CA GLN A 176 -14.04 -3.07 15.13
C GLN A 176 -15.45 -2.75 14.61
N LYS A 177 -15.67 -2.78 13.29
CA LYS A 177 -16.99 -2.56 12.67
C LYS A 177 -17.58 -3.81 12.03
N TYR A 178 -16.73 -4.66 11.44
CA TYR A 178 -17.18 -5.75 10.57
C TYR A 178 -16.84 -7.16 11.08
N SER A 179 -16.25 -7.29 12.27
CA SER A 179 -15.79 -8.59 12.82
C SER A 179 -14.98 -9.37 11.76
N ASP A 180 -15.16 -10.69 11.64
CA ASP A 180 -14.44 -11.52 10.67
C ASP A 180 -14.69 -11.13 9.20
N ARG A 181 -15.79 -10.41 8.90
CA ARG A 181 -16.05 -9.91 7.54
C ARG A 181 -15.04 -8.83 7.13
N ALA A 182 -14.35 -8.22 8.10
CA ALA A 182 -13.29 -7.24 7.88
C ALA A 182 -12.23 -7.71 6.87
N LEU A 183 -11.86 -8.98 6.89
CA LEU A 183 -10.89 -9.54 5.96
C LEU A 183 -11.29 -9.30 4.50
N ARG A 184 -12.58 -9.37 4.15
CA ARG A 184 -13.04 -9.10 2.76
C ARG A 184 -12.69 -7.68 2.35
N TYR A 185 -12.87 -6.74 3.27
CA TYR A 185 -12.71 -5.32 3.01
C TYR A 185 -11.25 -4.91 2.99
N VAL A 186 -10.43 -5.46 3.89
CA VAL A 186 -8.98 -5.23 3.90
C VAL A 186 -8.34 -5.56 2.54
N TYR A 187 -8.69 -6.70 1.94
CA TYR A 187 -8.14 -7.07 0.63
C TYR A 187 -8.74 -6.25 -0.53
N LEU A 188 -10.00 -5.83 -0.44
CA LEU A 188 -10.61 -4.93 -1.43
C LEU A 188 -9.95 -3.55 -1.41
N ASP A 189 -9.73 -3.01 -0.21
CA ASP A 189 -9.06 -1.73 0.00
C ASP A 189 -7.63 -1.77 -0.56
N ALA A 190 -6.84 -2.82 -0.26
CA ALA A 190 -5.52 -3.03 -0.86
C ALA A 190 -5.58 -3.14 -2.41
N GLY A 191 -6.61 -3.79 -2.95
CA GLY A 191 -6.86 -3.87 -4.39
C GLY A 191 -7.13 -2.49 -5.02
N HIS A 192 -7.89 -1.62 -4.35
CA HIS A 192 -8.08 -0.23 -4.79
C HIS A 192 -6.75 0.53 -4.83
N MET A 193 -5.92 0.37 -3.80
CA MET A 193 -4.61 1.02 -3.70
C MET A 193 -3.68 0.59 -4.84
N GLY A 194 -3.55 -0.71 -5.09
CA GLY A 194 -2.73 -1.19 -6.20
C GLY A 194 -3.26 -0.77 -7.57
N ALA A 195 -4.57 -0.73 -7.78
CA ALA A 195 -5.15 -0.24 -9.04
C ALA A 195 -4.88 1.26 -9.25
N GLN A 196 -5.07 2.08 -8.21
CA GLN A 196 -4.76 3.52 -8.28
C GLN A 196 -3.28 3.77 -8.50
N LEU A 197 -2.40 3.01 -7.86
CA LEU A 197 -0.96 3.14 -8.07
C LEU A 197 -0.57 2.85 -9.52
N GLN A 198 -1.16 1.83 -10.14
CA GLN A 198 -0.89 1.53 -11.55
C GLN A 198 -1.35 2.65 -12.49
N LEU A 199 -2.51 3.26 -12.22
CA LEU A 199 -3.01 4.38 -13.01
C LEU A 199 -2.16 5.63 -12.81
N ALA A 200 -1.76 5.93 -11.57
CA ALA A 200 -0.87 7.04 -11.26
C ALA A 200 0.52 6.85 -11.90
N ALA A 201 1.07 5.64 -11.86
CA ALA A 201 2.32 5.31 -12.53
C ALA A 201 2.21 5.51 -14.05
N GLU A 202 1.15 5.00 -14.69
CA GLU A 202 0.96 5.21 -16.14
C GLU A 202 0.79 6.70 -16.48
N ALA A 203 0.05 7.46 -15.65
CA ALA A 203 -0.13 8.90 -15.83
C ALA A 203 1.18 9.70 -15.73
N LEU A 204 2.15 9.19 -14.96
CA LEU A 204 3.49 9.76 -14.81
C LEU A 204 4.51 9.20 -15.83
N GLY A 205 4.08 8.35 -16.76
CA GLY A 205 4.97 7.70 -17.73
C GLY A 205 5.89 6.63 -17.12
N LEU A 206 5.51 6.06 -15.99
CA LEU A 206 6.26 5.04 -15.25
C LEU A 206 5.69 3.64 -15.50
N GLY A 207 6.52 2.62 -15.26
CA GLY A 207 6.10 1.23 -15.25
C GLY A 207 5.69 0.78 -13.86
N SER A 208 4.71 -0.11 -13.78
CA SER A 208 4.29 -0.73 -12.53
C SER A 208 3.85 -2.17 -12.70
N VAL A 209 3.93 -2.95 -11.61
CA VAL A 209 3.42 -4.32 -11.55
C VAL A 209 2.98 -4.65 -10.14
N ASN A 210 1.75 -5.14 -10.00
CA ASN A 210 1.23 -5.61 -8.72
C ASN A 210 1.72 -7.03 -8.43
N ILE A 211 1.94 -7.31 -7.16
CA ILE A 211 2.55 -8.53 -6.65
C ILE A 211 1.65 -9.07 -5.55
N GLY A 212 0.98 -10.19 -5.84
CA GLY A 212 0.17 -10.93 -4.87
C GLY A 212 0.81 -12.25 -4.42
N ALA A 213 2.04 -12.52 -4.86
CA ALA A 213 2.75 -13.76 -4.58
C ALA A 213 4.09 -13.41 -3.92
N PHE A 214 4.16 -13.66 -2.61
CA PHE A 214 5.29 -13.38 -1.74
C PHE A 214 5.21 -14.32 -0.53
N PHE A 215 6.29 -14.46 0.21
CA PHE A 215 6.31 -15.12 1.51
C PHE A 215 5.89 -14.10 2.58
N ASP A 216 4.66 -14.19 3.08
CA ASP A 216 4.07 -13.22 4.01
C ASP A 216 4.99 -12.95 5.20
N ASP A 217 5.49 -14.01 5.84
CA ASP A 217 6.37 -13.92 7.03
C ASP A 217 7.71 -13.24 6.73
N GLU A 218 8.28 -13.42 5.54
CA GLU A 218 9.55 -12.78 5.16
C GLU A 218 9.36 -11.27 4.95
N VAL A 219 8.28 -10.86 4.27
CA VAL A 219 7.98 -9.43 4.09
C VAL A 219 7.58 -8.78 5.42
N ASN A 220 6.80 -9.47 6.25
CA ASN A 220 6.47 -9.03 7.59
C ASN A 220 7.73 -8.80 8.43
N HIS A 221 8.68 -9.74 8.39
CA HIS A 221 9.94 -9.62 9.10
C HIS A 221 10.75 -8.38 8.66
N LEU A 222 10.86 -8.15 7.34
CA LEU A 222 11.56 -6.97 6.81
C LEU A 222 10.92 -5.65 7.27
N LEU A 223 9.59 -5.61 7.38
CA LEU A 223 8.84 -4.43 7.79
C LEU A 223 8.66 -4.31 9.32
N GLY A 224 9.10 -5.29 10.11
CA GLY A 224 8.88 -5.34 11.56
C GLY A 224 7.41 -5.53 11.95
N LEU A 225 6.62 -6.23 11.12
CA LEU A 225 5.22 -6.55 11.38
C LEU A 225 5.08 -7.88 12.14
N ASP A 226 4.08 -7.99 13.00
CA ASP A 226 3.88 -9.17 13.85
C ASP A 226 3.16 -10.34 13.15
N GLY A 227 2.63 -10.11 11.93
CA GLY A 227 1.90 -11.11 11.14
C GLY A 227 0.50 -11.47 11.71
N ASN A 228 0.09 -10.84 12.81
CA ASN A 228 -1.14 -11.14 13.55
C ASN A 228 -2.07 -9.93 13.62
N ALA A 229 -1.66 -8.86 14.30
CA ALA A 229 -2.43 -7.61 14.37
C ALA A 229 -2.23 -6.77 13.11
N GLU A 230 -1.01 -6.79 12.56
CA GLU A 230 -0.67 -6.18 11.28
C GLU A 230 0.12 -7.19 10.43
N THR A 231 -0.35 -7.43 9.19
CA THR A 231 0.34 -8.31 8.23
C THR A 231 0.33 -7.71 6.85
N ILE A 232 1.37 -7.97 6.06
CA ILE A 232 1.41 -7.67 4.64
C ILE A 232 0.23 -8.34 3.92
N VAL A 233 -0.36 -7.63 2.96
CA VAL A 233 -1.44 -8.20 2.12
C VAL A 233 -1.24 -7.98 0.63
N TYR A 234 -0.45 -6.99 0.23
CA TYR A 234 -0.25 -6.68 -1.18
C TYR A 234 0.98 -5.80 -1.41
N LEU A 235 1.64 -5.96 -2.56
CA LEU A 235 2.75 -5.11 -2.97
C LEU A 235 2.60 -4.67 -4.43
N THR A 236 3.28 -3.59 -4.81
CA THR A 236 3.42 -3.13 -6.19
C THR A 236 4.80 -2.52 -6.40
N ALA A 237 5.52 -3.01 -7.41
CA ALA A 237 6.78 -2.41 -7.84
C ALA A 237 6.52 -1.29 -8.86
N VAL A 238 7.26 -0.19 -8.76
CA VAL A 238 7.21 0.96 -9.68
C VAL A 238 8.62 1.36 -10.08
N GLY A 239 8.83 1.65 -11.36
CA GLY A 239 10.12 2.12 -11.86
C GLY A 239 10.03 2.80 -13.22
N THR A 240 11.12 3.44 -13.61
CA THR A 240 11.24 4.12 -14.91
C THR A 240 11.16 3.11 -16.05
N LEU A 241 10.50 3.49 -17.14
CA LEU A 241 10.41 2.65 -18.32
C LEU A 241 11.73 2.62 -19.07
N LYS A 242 12.20 1.43 -19.43
CA LYS A 242 13.28 1.31 -20.41
C LYS A 242 12.74 1.83 -21.74
N GLY A 243 13.41 2.83 -22.32
CA GLY A 243 13.10 3.30 -23.67
C GLY A 243 13.05 2.10 -24.63
N LEU A 244 12.05 2.10 -25.53
CA LEU A 244 11.96 1.10 -26.60
C LEU A 244 13.14 1.24 -27.57
#